data_AF-A0A067PX01-F1
#
_entry.id   AF-A0A067PX01-F1
#
_cell.length_a   1.000
_cell.length_b   1.000
_cell.length_c   1.000
_cell.angle_alpha   90.00
_cell.angle_beta   90.00
_cell.angle_gamma   90.00
#
_symmetry.space_group_name_H-M   'P 1'
#
loop_
_entity.id
_entity.type
_entity.pdbx_description
1 polymer ?
#
loop_
_entity_poly.entity_id
_entity_poly.type
_entity_poly.pdbx_seq_one_letter_code
_entity_poly.pdbx_strand_id
1 'polypeptide(L)' 'MSSSFPVVVLLVILLGLLACSWFFTPKGPQQTLIRTSLMLALTCCYLMWMVTYLAQVHPLISPRKALVEH' A
#
# COMPACT_ATOMS: atom_id res chain seq x y z
N MET A 1 13.23 12.01 -1.54
CA MET A 1 12.48 13.13 -0.92
C MET A 1 11.59 12.52 0.14
N SER A 2 11.87 12.75 1.41
CA SER A 2 10.99 12.29 2.49
C SER A 2 9.79 13.23 2.55
N SER A 3 8.66 12.80 2.02
CA SER A 3 7.43 13.61 1.95
C SER A 3 6.23 12.68 1.87
N SER A 4 5.07 13.12 2.34
CA SER A 4 3.83 12.33 2.25
C SER A 4 3.26 12.26 0.83
N PHE A 5 3.88 12.93 -0.14
CA PHE A 5 3.39 12.98 -1.52
C PHE A 5 3.22 11.59 -2.19
N PRO A 6 4.17 10.65 -2.10
CA PRO A 6 4.02 9.32 -2.69
C PRO A 6 2.84 8.53 -2.10
N VAL A 7 2.54 8.74 -0.80
CA VAL A 7 1.42 8.09 -0.12
C VAL A 7 0.09 8.48 -0.75
N VAL A 8 -0.09 9.76 -1.07
CA VAL A 8 -1.30 10.29 -1.70
C VAL A 8 -1.42 9.83 -3.15
N VAL A 9 -0.32 9.86 -3.91
CA VAL A 9 -0.32 9.40 -5.31
C VAL A 9 -0.72 7.92 -5.40
N LEU A 10 -0.12 7.06 -4.58
CA LEU A 10 -0.48 5.64 -4.55
C LEU A 10 -1.89 5.39 -4.02
N LEU A 11 -2.40 6.24 -3.12
CA LEU A 11 -3.80 6.18 -2.69
C LEU A 11 -4.76 6.42 -3.86
N VAL A 12 -4.51 7.45 -4.68
CA VAL A 12 -5.34 7.76 -5.84
C VAL A 12 -5.32 6.60 -6.84
N ILE A 13 -4.14 6.02 -7.10
CA ILE A 13 -4.01 4.84 -7.96
C ILE A 13 -4.79 3.66 -7.38
N LEU A 14 -4.68 3.40 -6.08
CA LEU A 14 -5.43 2.34 -5.39
C LEU A 14 -6.94 2.54 -5.57
N LEU A 15 -7.46 3.74 -5.32
CA LEU A 15 -8.89 4.04 -5.49
C LEU A 15 -9.36 3.80 -6.94
N GLY A 16 -8.52 4.14 -7.92
CA GLY A 16 -8.74 3.80 -9.32
C GLY A 16 -8.82 2.29 -9.55
N LEU A 17 -7.88 1.52 -8.99
CA LEU A 17 -7.88 0.05 -9.08
C LEU A 17 -9.09 -0.59 -8.37
N LEU A 18 -9.53 -0.04 -7.24
CA LEU A 18 -10.74 -0.49 -6.55
C LEU A 18 -11.99 -0.25 -7.39
N ALA A 19 -12.09 0.92 -8.03
CA ALA A 19 -13.17 1.21 -8.98
C ALA A 19 -13.12 0.25 -10.18
N CYS A 20 -11.93 0.02 -10.76
CA CYS A 20 -11.76 -0.95 -11.84
C CYS A 20 -12.18 -2.36 -11.41
N SER A 21 -11.77 -2.83 -10.23
CA SER A 21 -12.20 -4.13 -9.70
C SER A 21 -13.72 -4.21 -9.60
N TRP A 22 -14.38 -3.13 -9.21
CA TRP A 22 -15.83 -3.09 -9.15
C TRP A 22 -16.52 -3.21 -10.51
N PHE A 23 -16.07 -2.46 -11.50
CA PHE A 23 -16.72 -2.39 -12.82
C PHE A 23 -16.34 -3.54 -13.75
N PHE A 24 -15.11 -4.03 -13.68
CA PHE A 24 -14.58 -5.03 -14.62
C PHE A 24 -14.71 -6.48 -14.12
N THR A 25 -15.18 -6.74 -12.89
CA THR A 25 -15.40 -8.13 -12.45
C THR A 25 -16.57 -8.76 -13.21
N PRO A 26 -16.37 -9.87 -13.94
CA PRO A 26 -17.41 -10.50 -14.76
C PRO A 26 -18.57 -11.00 -13.91
N LYS A 27 -19.78 -10.95 -14.47
CA LYS A 27 -20.99 -11.46 -13.83
C LYS A 27 -20.93 -12.99 -13.78
N GLY A 28 -21.10 -13.54 -12.59
CA GLY A 28 -21.09 -14.98 -12.35
C GLY A 28 -21.37 -15.33 -10.89
N PRO A 29 -21.49 -16.63 -10.55
CA PRO A 29 -21.79 -17.08 -9.19
C PRO A 29 -20.79 -16.56 -8.16
N GLN A 30 -19.53 -16.43 -8.57
CA GLN A 30 -18.40 -16.02 -7.74
C GLN A 30 -18.07 -14.52 -7.83
N GLN A 31 -18.91 -13.71 -8.49
CA GLN A 31 -18.62 -12.29 -8.76
C GLN A 31 -18.34 -11.51 -7.47
N THR A 32 -19.19 -11.66 -6.45
CA THR A 32 -19.02 -10.97 -5.16
C THR A 32 -17.70 -11.36 -4.50
N LEU A 33 -17.37 -12.66 -4.49
CA LEU A 33 -16.16 -13.17 -3.85
C LEU A 33 -14.90 -12.66 -4.55
N ILE A 34 -14.86 -12.67 -5.89
CA ILE A 34 -13.72 -12.14 -6.66
C ILE A 34 -13.58 -10.63 -6.43
N ARG A 35 -14.69 -9.89 -6.49
CA ARG A 35 -14.67 -8.44 -6.29
C ARG A 35 -14.17 -8.06 -4.91
N THR A 36 -14.69 -8.69 -3.85
CA THR A 36 -14.31 -8.37 -2.47
C THR A 36 -12.89 -8.84 -2.13
N SER A 37 -12.47 -10.02 -2.60
CA SER A 37 -11.10 -10.52 -2.37
C SER A 37 -10.05 -9.62 -3.03
N LEU A 38 -10.27 -9.18 -4.27
CA LEU A 38 -9.40 -8.23 -4.95
C LEU A 38 -9.33 -6.89 -4.20
N MET A 39 -10.48 -6.33 -3.82
CA MET A 39 -10.52 -5.05 -3.10
C MET A 39 -9.81 -5.14 -1.73
N LEU A 40 -10.01 -6.23 -1.00
CA LEU A 40 -9.38 -6.46 0.29
C LEU A 40 -7.87 -6.62 0.15
N ALA A 41 -7.40 -7.44 -0.79
CA ALA A 41 -5.98 -7.66 -1.03
C ALA A 41 -5.25 -6.36 -1.39
N LEU A 42 -5.80 -5.58 -2.33
CA LEU A 42 -5.23 -4.29 -2.73
C LEU A 42 -5.16 -3.31 -1.55
N THR A 43 -6.22 -3.25 -0.74
CA THR A 43 -6.27 -2.40 0.45
C THR A 43 -5.22 -2.81 1.48
N CYS A 44 -5.10 -4.11 1.80
CA CYS A 44 -4.10 -4.61 2.74
C CYS A 44 -2.67 -4.35 2.26
N CYS A 45 -2.37 -4.58 0.98
CA CYS A 45 -1.06 -4.30 0.41
C CYS A 45 -0.70 -2.81 0.52
N TYR A 46 -1.65 -1.92 0.21
CA TYR A 46 -1.43 -0.48 0.36
C TYR A 46 -1.20 -0.06 1.81
N LEU A 47 -2.00 -0.57 2.75
CA LEU A 47 -1.86 -0.23 4.17
C LEU A 47 -0.49 -0.68 4.73
N MET A 48 -0.08 -1.91 4.42
CA MET A 48 1.23 -2.43 4.84
C MET A 48 2.38 -1.56 4.30
N TRP A 49 2.34 -1.22 3.01
CA TRP A 49 3.33 -0.33 2.40
C TRP A 49 3.28 1.09 3.00
N MET A 50 2.09 1.67 3.14
CA MET A 50 1.91 3.05 3.62
C MET A 50 2.42 3.23 5.04
N VAL A 51 2.08 2.31 5.95
CA VAL A 51 2.50 2.37 7.35
C VAL A 51 4.02 2.24 7.46
N THR A 52 4.63 1.28 6.77
CA THR A 52 6.09 1.09 6.80
C THR A 52 6.84 2.26 6.17
N TYR A 53 6.29 2.88 5.13
CA TYR A 53 6.84 4.10 4.54
C TYR A 53 6.74 5.29 5.49
N LEU A 54 5.57 5.56 6.07
CA LEU A 54 5.35 6.69 6.98
C LEU A 54 6.22 6.60 8.24
N ALA A 55 6.49 5.39 8.73
CA ALA A 55 7.41 5.18 9.85
C ALA A 55 8.84 5.69 9.57
N GLN A 56 9.21 5.83 8.29
CA GLN A 56 10.53 6.29 7.87
C GLN A 56 10.56 7.78 7.47
N VAL A 57 9.41 8.47 7.37
CA VAL A 57 9.39 9.84 6.83
C VAL A 57 10.05 10.85 7.77
N HIS A 58 9.80 10.72 9.06
CA HIS A 58 10.42 11.54 10.11
C HIS A 58 11.05 10.62 11.18
N PRO A 59 12.22 10.03 10.90
CA PRO A 59 12.81 9.04 11.78
C PRO A 59 13.34 9.70 13.06
N LEU A 60 12.97 9.14 14.22
CA LEU A 60 13.49 9.55 15.53
C LEU A 60 14.82 8.87 15.87
N ILE A 61 15.14 7.78 15.17
CA ILE A 61 16.31 6.94 15.41
C ILE A 61 17.17 6.94 14.14
N SER A 62 18.45 7.22 14.30
CA SER A 62 19.45 7.09 13.24
C SER A 62 20.08 5.69 13.24
N PRO A 63 20.44 5.13 12.08
CA PRO A 63 21.16 3.86 12.02
C PRO A 63 22.53 3.96 12.73
N ARG A 64 22.84 3.01 13.60
CA ARG A 64 24.17 2.85 14.22
C ARG A 64 24.87 1.63 13.62
N LYS A 65 26.14 1.78 13.25
CA LYS A 65 27.02 0.67 12.87
C LYS A 65 27.99 0.42 14.02
N ALA A 66 28.18 -0.84 14.42
CA ALA A 66 29.31 -1.21 15.26
C ALA A 66 30.56 -1.19 14.36
N LEU A 67 31.47 -0.25 14.60
CA LEU A 67 32.78 -0.31 13.96
C LEU A 67 33.53 -1.47 14.62
N VAL A 68 33.89 -2.48 13.82
CA VAL A 68 34.88 -3.47 14.25
C VAL A 68 36.22 -2.74 14.17
N GLU A 69 36.79 -2.38 15.33
CA GLU A 69 38.17 -1.93 15.40
C GLU A 69 39.08 -3.13 15.09
N HIS A 70 39.88 -3.01 14.02
CA HIS A 70 40.97 -3.91 13.68
C HIS A 70 42.29 -3.26 14.08
#